data_AF-A0A1F4U613-F1
#
_entry.id   AF-A0A1F4U613-F1
#
_cell.length_a   1.000
_cell.length_b   1.000
_cell.length_c   1.000
_cell.angle_alpha   90.00
_cell.angle_beta   90.00
_cell.angle_gamma   90.00
#
_symmetry.space_group_name_H-M   'P 1'
#
loop_
_entity.id
_entity.type
_entity.pdbx_description
1 polymer ?
#
loop_
_entity_poly.entity_id
_entity_poly.type
_entity_poly.pdbx_seq_one_letter_code
_entity_poly.pdbx_strand_id
1 'polypeptide(L)'
;MNEIEKEVTLSSKYQVVIPKEAREMTHLEAGDKLLLTISAGGQILLWKKPKNYTAHMKGLGKELWRGININQYVKTLRKEWN
;
A
#
# COMPACT_ATOMS: atom_id res chain seq x y z
N MET A 1 -14.18 9.43 -6.14
CA MET A 1 -13.20 9.18 -5.06
C MET A 1 -13.19 10.46 -4.25
N ASN A 2 -13.60 10.43 -2.98
CA ASN A 2 -13.74 11.65 -2.22
C ASN A 2 -12.37 12.05 -1.68
N GLU A 3 -11.88 13.20 -2.11
CA GLU A 3 -10.68 13.82 -1.57
C GLU A 3 -11.08 14.57 -0.30
N ILE A 4 -10.28 14.44 0.76
CA ILE A 4 -10.45 15.21 1.99
C ILE A 4 -9.21 16.08 2.17
N GLU A 5 -9.42 17.39 2.29
CA GLU A 5 -8.39 18.34 2.64
C GLU A 5 -8.73 18.94 3.99
N LYS A 6 -7.84 18.75 4.97
CA LYS A 6 -7.94 19.38 6.29
C LYS A 6 -6.57 19.85 6.73
N GLU A 7 -6.53 21.09 7.21
CA GLU A 7 -5.37 21.61 7.91
C GLU A 7 -5.17 20.86 9.23
N VAL A 8 -3.93 20.46 9.49
CA VAL A 8 -3.52 19.80 10.73
C VAL A 8 -2.22 20.41 11.22
N THR A 9 -2.10 20.57 12.54
CA THR A 9 -0.91 21.17 13.14
C THR A 9 0.12 20.10 13.49
N LEU A 10 1.38 20.36 13.15
CA LEU A 10 2.51 19.58 13.64
C LEU A 10 2.80 19.99 15.08
N SER A 11 2.62 19.08 16.03
CA SER A 11 2.89 19.36 17.44
C SER A 11 4.38 19.61 17.70
N SER A 12 4.70 20.15 18.88
CA SER A 12 6.10 20.36 19.31
C SER A 12 6.94 19.08 19.37
N LYS A 13 6.29 17.91 19.38
CA LYS A 13 6.95 16.59 19.35
C LYS A 13 7.01 15.99 17.94
N TYR A 14 6.75 16.80 16.90
CA TYR A 14 6.68 16.37 15.50
C TYR A 14 5.61 15.29 15.25
N GLN A 15 4.46 15.42 15.92
CA GLN A 15 3.32 14.51 15.76
C GLN A 15 2.16 15.22 15.07
N VAL A 16 1.46 14.50 14.19
CA VAL A 16 0.23 14.97 13.54
C VAL A 16 -0.91 14.06 13.97
N VAL A 17 -2.04 14.65 14.34
CA VAL A 17 -3.26 13.88 14.62
C VAL A 17 -3.96 13.59 13.30
N ILE A 18 -4.16 12.32 12.98
CA ILE A 18 -4.98 11.91 11.82
C ILE A 18 -6.44 12.18 12.16
N PRO A 19 -7.16 13.07 11.44
CA PRO A 19 -8.56 13.42 11.73
C PRO A 19 -9.49 12.20 11.67
N LYS A 20 -10.65 12.30 12.34
CA LYS A 20 -11.62 11.20 12.43
C LYS A 20 -12.06 10.72 11.04
N GLU A 21 -12.37 11.65 10.15
CA GLU A 21 -12.84 11.37 8.80
C GLU A 21 -11.80 10.57 7.99
N ALA A 22 -10.52 10.95 8.11
CA ALA A 22 -9.42 10.24 7.47
C ALA A 22 -9.27 8.82 8.03
N ARG A 23 -9.39 8.62 9.35
CA ARG A 23 -9.30 7.29 9.97
C ARG A 23 -10.44 6.37 9.52
N GLU A 24 -11.66 6.89 9.41
CA GLU A 24 -12.83 6.13 8.95
C GLU A 24 -12.70 5.72 7.50
N MET A 25 -12.26 6.62 6.61
CA MET A 25 -12.05 6.32 5.19
C MET A 25 -10.90 5.34 4.93
N THR A 26 -9.89 5.31 5.82
CA THR A 26 -8.70 4.45 5.67
C THR A 26 -8.74 3.21 6.57
N HIS A 27 -9.81 3.03 7.34
CA HIS A 27 -9.98 1.93 8.31
C HIS A 27 -8.76 1.79 9.25
N LEU A 28 -8.27 2.93 9.76
CA LEU A 28 -7.19 2.98 10.75
C LEU A 28 -7.77 2.90 12.16
N GLU A 29 -7.16 2.04 12.96
CA GLU A 29 -7.49 1.81 14.36
C GLU A 29 -6.33 2.22 15.27
N ALA A 30 -6.62 2.45 16.55
CA ALA A 30 -5.58 2.70 17.54
C ALA A 30 -4.62 1.49 17.62
N GLY A 31 -3.31 1.76 17.56
CA GLY A 31 -2.27 0.73 17.59
C GLY A 31 -1.87 0.18 16.22
N ASP A 32 -2.55 0.59 15.14
CA ASP A 32 -2.08 0.31 13.78
C ASP A 32 -0.69 0.92 13.56
N LYS A 33 0.19 0.16 12.90
CA LYS A 33 1.49 0.66 12.46
C LYS A 33 1.37 1.21 11.06
N LEU A 34 1.95 2.38 10.82
CA LEU A 34 2.04 3.00 9.50
C LEU A 34 3.45 2.87 8.96
N LEU A 35 3.57 2.77 7.64
CA LEU A 35 4.81 2.94 6.93
C LEU A 35 4.85 4.38 6.42
N LEU A 36 5.98 5.05 6.64
CA LEU A 36 6.25 6.39 6.15
C LEU A 36 7.24 6.31 4.99
N THR A 37 6.91 6.96 3.89
CA THR A 37 7.84 7.18 2.78
C THR A 37 7.81 8.62 2.31
N ILE A 38 8.86 8.99 1.60
CA ILE A 38 8.97 10.29 0.95
C ILE A 38 8.86 10.04 -0.55
N SER A 39 7.87 10.67 -1.19
CA SER A 39 7.74 10.62 -2.65
C SER A 39 8.87 11.40 -3.32
N ALA A 40 9.11 11.17 -4.61
CA ALA A 40 10.09 11.94 -5.37
C ALA A 40 9.77 13.46 -5.38
N GLY A 41 8.49 13.82 -5.21
CA GLY A 41 8.05 15.22 -5.07
C GLY A 41 8.18 15.79 -3.66
N GLY A 42 8.81 15.07 -2.72
CA GLY A 42 9.03 15.52 -1.34
C GLY A 42 7.82 15.39 -0.43
N GLN A 43 6.77 14.67 -0.84
CA GLN A 43 5.57 14.48 -0.02
C GLN A 43 5.74 13.31 0.94
N ILE A 44 5.27 13.48 2.17
CA ILE A 44 5.17 12.38 3.13
C ILE A 44 3.94 11.54 2.78
N LEU A 45 4.15 10.28 2.47
CA LEU A 45 3.09 9.31 2.23
C LEU A 45 3.04 8.31 3.38
N LEU A 46 1.83 8.07 3.88
CA LEU A 46 1.55 7.12 4.96
C LEU A 46 0.61 6.04 4.47
N TRP A 47 0.92 4.79 4.79
CA TRP A 47 0.03 3.66 4.53
C TRP A 47 0.06 2.63 5.65
N LYS A 48 -1.06 1.93 5.84
CA LYS A 48 -1.21 0.90 6.86
C LYS A 48 -0.21 -0.23 6.61
N LYS A 49 0.61 -0.52 7.62
CA LYS A 49 1.54 -1.66 7.57
C LYS A 49 0.72 -2.95 7.63
N PRO A 50 0.86 -3.87 6.66
CA PRO A 50 0.23 -5.17 6.76
C PRO A 50 0.68 -5.89 8.02
N LYS A 51 -0.26 -6.48 8.77
CA LYS A 51 0.07 -7.33 9.94
C LYS A 51 0.87 -8.55 9.51
N ASN A 52 0.60 -9.07 8.31
CA ASN A 52 1.33 -10.15 7.67
C ASN A 52 1.41 -9.89 6.16
N TYR A 53 2.61 -9.67 5.64
CA TYR A 53 2.83 -9.40 4.22
C TYR A 53 2.46 -10.60 3.35
N THR A 54 2.80 -11.82 3.76
CA THR A 54 2.48 -13.04 3.00
C THR A 54 0.97 -13.19 2.81
N ALA A 55 0.20 -13.00 3.88
CA ALA A 55 -1.26 -13.06 3.82
C ALA A 55 -1.84 -11.93 2.98
N HIS A 56 -1.30 -10.71 3.13
CA HIS A 56 -1.76 -9.53 2.39
C HIS A 56 -1.46 -9.61 0.88
N MET A 57 -0.29 -10.14 0.50
CA MET A 57 0.15 -10.25 -0.89
C MET A 57 -0.46 -11.46 -1.61
N LYS A 58 -0.93 -12.47 -0.88
CA LYS A 58 -1.48 -13.70 -1.46
C LYS A 58 -2.68 -13.38 -2.35
N GLY A 59 -2.52 -13.63 -3.65
CA GLY A 59 -3.60 -13.54 -4.63
C GLY A 59 -3.84 -12.14 -5.22
N LEU A 60 -3.11 -11.09 -4.79
CA LEU A 60 -3.24 -9.75 -5.38
C LEU A 60 -3.01 -9.74 -6.90
N GLY A 61 -2.08 -10.58 -7.39
CA GLY A 61 -1.78 -10.69 -8.82
C GLY A 61 -2.66 -11.66 -9.60
N LYS A 62 -3.69 -12.28 -9.00
CA LYS A 62 -4.43 -13.38 -9.63
C LYS A 62 -5.04 -13.01 -10.99
N GLU A 63 -5.56 -11.80 -11.10
CA GLU A 63 -6.21 -11.32 -12.33
C GLU A 63 -5.20 -11.09 -13.47
N LEU A 64 -3.94 -10.74 -13.17
CA LEU A 64 -2.90 -10.55 -14.19
C LEU A 64 -2.60 -11.85 -14.95
N TRP A 65 -2.80 -13.00 -14.30
CA TRP A 65 -2.55 -14.32 -14.88
C TRP A 65 -3.78 -14.96 -15.52
N ARG A 66 -4.92 -14.25 -15.52
CA ARG A 66 -6.17 -14.77 -16.07
C ARG A 66 -6.09 -14.85 -17.59
N GLY A 67 -6.36 -16.03 -18.15
CA GLY A 67 -6.32 -16.26 -19.60
C GLY A 67 -4.91 -16.51 -20.17
N ILE A 68 -3.87 -16.50 -19.35
CA ILE A 68 -2.50 -16.83 -19.77
C ILE A 68 -2.27 -18.33 -19.59
N ASN A 69 -1.78 -19.01 -20.62
CA ASN A 69 -1.27 -20.38 -20.48
C ASN A 69 0.08 -20.35 -19.78
N ILE A 70 0.06 -20.51 -18.45
CA ILE A 70 1.22 -20.43 -17.57
C ILE A 70 2.32 -21.41 -18.00
N ASN A 71 1.94 -22.63 -18.43
CA ASN A 71 2.91 -23.65 -18.86
C ASN A 71 3.68 -23.22 -20.11
N GLN A 72 2.99 -22.61 -21.07
CA GLN A 72 3.64 -22.09 -22.27
C GLN A 72 4.54 -20.89 -21.96
N TYR A 73 4.06 -19.97 -21.12
CA TYR A 73 4.82 -18.80 -20.68
C TYR A 73 6.14 -19.20 -19.99
N VAL A 74 6.08 -20.12 -19.02
CA VAL A 74 7.26 -20.63 -18.31
C VAL A 74 8.23 -21.34 -19.26
N LYS A 75 7.72 -22.06 -20.27
CA LYS A 75 8.56 -22.73 -21.27
C LYS A 75 9.34 -21.72 -22.13
N THR A 76 8.74 -20.57 -22.47
CA THR A 76 9.43 -19.49 -23.18
C THR A 76 10.54 -18.90 -22.33
N LEU A 77 10.26 -18.52 -21.07
CA LEU A 77 11.26 -17.97 -20.17
C LEU A 77 12.47 -18.91 -19.99
N ARG A 78 12.24 -20.22 -19.84
CA ARG A 78 13.32 -21.21 -19.72
C ARG A 78 14.19 -21.33 -20.96
N LYS A 79 13.66 -21.05 -22.15
CA LYS A 79 14.43 -21.04 -23.40
C LYS A 79 15.28 -19.79 -23.54
N GLU A 80 14.86 -18.66 -22.98
CA GLU A 80 15.61 -17.39 -23.03
C GLU A 80 16.85 -17.41 -22.11
N TRP A 81 16.87 -18.30 -21.12
CA TRP A 81 17.93 -18.40 -20.13
C TRP A 81 18.93 -19.54 -20.41
N ASN A 82 18.74 -20.26 -21.52
CA ASN A 82 19.66 -21.28 -22.06
C ASN A 82 20.24 -20.79 -23.37
#